data_AF-A0A553P7I0-F1
#
_entry.id   AF-A0A553P7I0-F1
#
_cell.length_a   1.000
_cell.length_b   1.000
_cell.length_c   1.000
_cell.angle_alpha   90.00
_cell.angle_beta   90.00
_cell.angle_gamma   90.00
#
_symmetry.space_group_name_H-M   'P 1'
#
loop_
_entity.id
_entity.type
_entity.pdbx_description
1 polymer ?
#
loop_
_entity_poly.entity_id
_entity_poly.type
_entity_poly.pdbx_seq_one_letter_code
_entity_poly.pdbx_strand_id
1 'polypeptide(L)'
;MAKVWVRRLTILIFLLASIHLNASQKEDEITSEGGQWNDEQSDEVTIPDPQDGSQKLSYKTPKLNEEEQNSPFITDGMKCDSCQAVAVQLHRAFEDGHKHRTNQDWRMSEATIIDKTEQVCTYQNFEKYGISSYQGENRLKGPGIFDEPGLAQMGGKTPFRLAQLCGAFMDLDEMVIYEYWARNGRTSHALKEFLCVESQDYCRSSSRSREEL
;
A
#
# COMPACT_ATOMS: atom_id res chain seq x y z
N MET A 1 -30.93 -40.56 -38.93
CA MET A 1 -30.98 -41.79 -38.12
C MET A 1 -30.06 -41.55 -36.91
N ALA A 2 -30.56 -41.09 -35.75
CA ALA A 2 -31.01 -41.89 -34.59
C ALA A 2 -29.83 -42.66 -33.94
N LYS A 3 -29.43 -42.62 -32.65
CA LYS A 3 -29.95 -42.19 -31.31
C LYS A 3 -28.70 -42.08 -30.38
N VAL A 4 -28.47 -41.03 -29.58
CA VAL A 4 -28.82 -40.85 -28.14
C VAL A 4 -28.93 -42.14 -27.30
N TRP A 5 -27.98 -42.38 -26.38
CA TRP A 5 -28.03 -43.14 -25.10
C TRP A 5 -26.55 -43.42 -24.72
N VAL A 6 -25.96 -43.04 -23.58
CA VAL A 6 -26.32 -43.36 -22.19
C VAL A 6 -25.70 -42.29 -21.28
N ARG A 7 -26.56 -41.68 -20.44
CA ARG A 7 -26.20 -40.82 -19.32
C ARG A 7 -26.89 -41.45 -18.09
N ARG A 8 -26.22 -41.42 -16.93
CA ARG A 8 -26.72 -41.69 -15.56
C ARG A 8 -26.71 -43.14 -15.09
N LEU A 9 -25.72 -43.51 -14.27
CA LEU A 9 -25.91 -44.29 -13.02
C LEU A 9 -24.58 -44.41 -12.27
N THR A 10 -24.34 -43.57 -11.25
CA THR A 10 -23.52 -43.84 -10.04
C THR A 10 -23.33 -42.54 -9.23
N ILE A 11 -24.43 -41.98 -8.74
CA ILE A 11 -24.45 -41.14 -7.53
C ILE A 11 -25.31 -41.93 -6.54
N LEU A 12 -24.88 -42.00 -5.27
CA LEU A 12 -25.54 -42.59 -4.09
C LEU A 12 -25.11 -43.99 -3.64
N ILE A 13 -23.86 -44.16 -3.19
CA ILE A 13 -23.52 -45.01 -2.02
C ILE A 13 -22.29 -44.35 -1.35
N PHE A 14 -22.23 -44.29 -0.02
CA PHE A 14 -21.24 -43.64 0.87
C PHE A 14 -21.63 -42.28 1.49
N LEU A 15 -22.93 -42.12 1.77
CA LEU A 15 -23.35 -41.48 3.02
C LEU A 15 -23.84 -42.58 3.97
N LEU A 16 -23.46 -42.45 5.25
CA LEU A 16 -23.86 -43.23 6.44
C LEU A 16 -22.96 -44.41 6.84
N ALA A 17 -21.94 -44.11 7.66
CA ALA A 17 -21.67 -44.86 8.88
C ALA A 17 -20.90 -43.98 9.86
N SER A 18 -21.64 -43.45 10.82
CA SER A 18 -21.17 -42.77 12.02
C SER A 18 -20.21 -43.64 12.84
N ILE A 19 -19.11 -43.06 13.30
CA ILE A 19 -18.45 -43.50 14.54
C ILE A 19 -18.22 -42.25 15.39
N HIS A 20 -19.03 -42.12 16.43
CA HIS A 20 -18.73 -41.34 17.64
C HIS A 20 -17.66 -42.09 18.44
N LEU A 21 -16.63 -41.38 18.91
CA LEU A 21 -15.99 -41.49 20.25
C LEU A 21 -14.88 -40.42 20.29
N ASN A 22 -15.06 -39.27 20.96
CA ASN A 22 -14.93 -39.02 22.39
C ASN A 22 -13.46 -39.04 22.88
N ALA A 23 -12.91 -37.88 23.24
CA ALA A 23 -11.91 -37.75 24.31
C ALA A 23 -11.67 -36.26 24.64
N SER A 24 -12.01 -35.93 25.89
CA SER A 24 -11.66 -34.73 26.64
C SER A 24 -10.23 -34.83 27.18
N GLN A 25 -9.45 -33.75 27.13
CA GLN A 25 -8.39 -33.37 28.09
C GLN A 25 -8.30 -31.82 28.05
N LYS A 26 -8.74 -31.09 29.08
CA LYS A 26 -8.15 -30.83 30.41
C LYS A 26 -7.09 -29.71 30.38
N GLU A 27 -7.56 -28.54 30.81
CA GLU A 27 -6.92 -27.51 31.65
C GLU A 27 -5.39 -27.44 31.68
N ASP A 28 -4.84 -26.36 31.12
CA ASP A 28 -3.60 -25.75 31.61
C ASP A 28 -3.94 -24.38 32.21
N GLU A 29 -4.08 -24.38 33.53
CA GLU A 29 -4.10 -23.21 34.39
C GLU A 29 -2.68 -22.62 34.43
N ILE A 30 -2.39 -21.70 33.52
CA ILE A 30 -1.18 -20.86 33.61
C ILE A 30 -1.48 -19.72 34.57
N THR A 31 -1.15 -19.96 35.84
CA THR A 31 -0.92 -18.89 36.82
C THR A 31 0.40 -18.21 36.45
N SER A 32 0.34 -17.11 35.69
CA SER A 32 1.48 -16.19 35.58
C SER A 32 1.37 -15.16 36.68
N GLU A 33 2.31 -15.24 37.61
CA GLU A 33 2.60 -14.23 38.62
C GLU A 33 2.67 -12.84 37.97
N GLY A 34 2.05 -11.87 38.65
CA GLY A 34 2.05 -10.46 38.25
C GLY A 34 3.47 -9.90 38.21
N GLY A 35 4.06 -9.90 37.00
CA GLY A 35 5.20 -9.07 36.67
C GLY A 35 4.74 -7.64 36.44
N GLN A 36 5.02 -6.78 37.41
CA GLN A 36 4.87 -5.34 37.31
C GLN A 36 5.87 -4.82 36.28
N TRP A 37 5.40 -4.58 35.04
CA TRP A 37 6.18 -3.86 34.04
C TRP A 37 6.12 -2.38 34.42
N ASN A 38 7.24 -1.85 34.91
CA ASN A 38 7.40 -0.42 35.08
C ASN A 38 7.52 0.19 33.68
N ASP A 39 6.50 0.96 33.29
CA ASP A 39 6.47 1.80 32.10
C ASP A 39 7.45 2.98 32.28
N GLU A 40 8.76 2.72 32.22
CA GLU A 40 9.73 3.76 31.89
C GLU A 40 10.08 3.63 30.40
N GLN A 41 9.18 4.22 29.61
CA GLN A 41 9.17 4.25 28.15
C GLN A 41 10.46 4.87 27.60
N SER A 42 11.36 4.03 27.08
CA SER A 42 12.49 4.45 26.27
C SER A 42 12.18 4.18 24.78
N ASP A 43 11.57 5.17 24.11
CA ASP A 43 11.22 5.14 22.67
C ASP A 43 12.45 5.26 21.73
N GLU A 44 13.66 5.02 22.22
CA GLU A 44 14.91 5.16 21.46
C GLU A 44 15.58 3.78 21.30
N VAL A 45 15.45 3.19 20.11
CA VAL A 45 16.17 1.96 19.79
C VAL A 45 17.63 2.32 19.54
N THR A 46 18.47 2.16 20.56
CA THR A 46 19.92 2.26 20.44
C THR A 46 20.46 0.92 19.96
N ILE A 47 20.92 0.83 18.71
CA ILE A 47 21.62 -0.35 18.19
C ILE A 47 23.12 -0.17 18.45
N PRO A 48 23.78 -1.02 19.27
CA PRO A 48 25.22 -0.97 19.44
C PRO A 48 25.90 -1.42 18.14
N ASP A 49 26.67 -0.54 17.53
CA ASP A 49 27.52 -0.84 16.38
C ASP A 49 28.84 -1.47 16.87
N PRO A 50 29.17 -2.71 16.48
CA PRO A 50 30.43 -3.31 16.86
C PRO A 50 31.49 -2.97 15.82
N GLN A 51 31.89 -1.70 15.63
CA GLN A 51 33.26 -1.23 15.30
C GLN A 51 33.40 0.30 15.48
N ASP A 52 34.35 0.67 16.34
CA ASP A 52 35.19 1.88 16.34
C ASP A 52 34.57 3.23 15.90
N GLY A 53 34.25 4.08 16.89
CA GLY A 53 34.17 5.55 16.73
C GLY A 53 32.90 6.15 16.11
N SER A 54 31.83 5.38 15.92
CA SER A 54 30.62 5.83 15.21
C SER A 54 29.68 6.71 16.07
N GLN A 55 29.17 7.78 15.44
CA GLN A 55 28.12 8.64 16.00
C GLN A 55 26.88 7.80 16.31
N LYS A 56 26.32 7.96 17.51
CA LYS A 56 25.11 7.25 17.96
C LYS A 56 23.92 7.59 17.03
N LEU A 57 23.57 6.70 16.11
CA LEU A 57 22.36 6.85 15.27
C LEU A 57 21.13 6.48 16.11
N SER A 58 20.45 7.50 16.62
CA SER A 58 19.17 7.34 17.34
C SER A 58 18.01 7.45 16.35
N TYR A 59 17.29 6.34 16.14
CA TYR A 59 16.04 6.36 15.39
C TYR A 59 14.84 6.35 16.34
N LYS A 60 13.91 7.28 16.13
CA LYS A 60 12.67 7.37 16.90
C LYS A 60 11.56 6.65 16.16
N THR A 61 10.80 5.83 16.88
CA THR A 61 9.54 5.29 16.37
C THR A 61 8.55 6.43 16.17
N PRO A 62 7.82 6.47 15.03
CA PRO A 62 6.85 7.52 14.79
C PRO A 62 5.73 7.50 15.81
N LYS A 63 5.43 8.67 16.39
CA LYS A 63 4.29 8.84 17.31
C LYS A 63 3.10 9.31 16.49
N LEU A 64 2.14 8.42 16.28
CA LEU A 64 0.91 8.74 15.56
C LEU A 64 -0.01 9.59 16.43
N ASN A 65 -0.65 10.60 15.84
CA ASN A 65 -1.74 11.33 16.50
C ASN A 65 -3.08 10.55 16.43
N GLU A 66 -4.13 11.06 17.08
CA GLU A 66 -5.43 10.39 17.15
C GLU A 66 -6.04 10.11 15.76
N GLU A 67 -5.91 11.07 14.84
CA GLU A 67 -6.41 10.94 13.47
C GLU A 67 -5.63 9.86 12.70
N GLU A 68 -4.31 9.88 12.78
CA GLU A 68 -3.42 8.92 12.11
C GLU A 68 -3.62 7.49 12.62
N GLN A 69 -3.98 7.31 13.88
CA GLN A 69 -4.32 5.99 14.45
C GLN A 69 -5.71 5.52 14.02
N ASN A 70 -6.70 6.43 14.07
CA ASN A 70 -8.10 6.03 14.05
C ASN A 70 -8.81 6.27 12.72
N SER A 71 -8.46 7.33 11.99
CA SER A 71 -9.14 7.73 10.76
C SER A 71 -9.09 6.64 9.69
N PRO A 72 -10.18 6.38 8.94
CA PRO A 72 -10.13 5.51 7.78
C PRO A 72 -9.49 6.19 6.56
N PHE A 73 -9.23 7.50 6.61
CA PHE A 73 -8.74 8.30 5.49
C PHE A 73 -7.27 8.70 5.66
N ILE A 74 -6.66 9.17 4.56
CA ILE A 74 -5.34 9.82 4.59
C ILE A 74 -5.46 11.17 5.31
N THR A 75 -4.54 11.42 6.26
CA THR A 75 -4.50 12.67 7.02
C THR A 75 -3.90 13.80 6.18
N ASP A 76 -4.25 15.04 6.52
CA ASP A 76 -3.87 16.22 5.74
C ASP A 76 -2.35 16.36 5.53
N GLY A 77 -1.55 16.12 6.57
CA GLY A 77 -0.08 16.22 6.51
C GLY A 77 0.58 15.20 5.57
N MET A 78 -0.13 14.12 5.20
CA MET A 78 0.41 13.05 4.34
C MET A 78 -0.26 12.99 2.97
N LYS A 79 -1.19 13.90 2.64
CA LYS A 79 -1.91 13.88 1.35
C LYS A 79 -0.98 13.91 0.13
N CYS A 80 -0.01 14.81 0.13
CA CYS A 80 0.95 14.93 -0.97
C CYS A 80 1.77 13.65 -1.14
N ASP A 81 2.39 13.13 -0.07
CA ASP A 81 3.17 11.90 -0.14
C ASP A 81 2.32 10.70 -0.59
N SER A 82 1.07 10.61 -0.10
CA SER A 82 0.12 9.55 -0.44
C SER A 82 -0.27 9.57 -1.91
N CYS A 83 -0.54 10.76 -2.46
CA CYS A 83 -0.79 10.93 -3.88
C CYS A 83 0.41 10.48 -4.72
N GLN A 84 1.62 10.91 -4.30
CA GLN A 84 2.84 10.51 -5.00
C GLN A 84 3.09 9.00 -4.95
N ALA A 85 2.74 8.34 -3.85
CA ALA A 85 2.80 6.88 -3.74
C ALA A 85 1.92 6.19 -4.80
N VAL A 86 0.68 6.65 -4.94
CA VAL A 86 -0.26 6.13 -5.96
C VAL A 86 0.29 6.37 -7.36
N ALA A 87 0.74 7.59 -7.66
CA ALA A 87 1.31 7.94 -8.96
C ALA A 87 2.52 7.05 -9.33
N VAL A 88 3.37 6.72 -8.35
CA VAL A 88 4.50 5.81 -8.55
C VAL A 88 4.05 4.39 -8.86
N GLN A 89 3.02 3.87 -8.18
CA GLN A 89 2.54 2.52 -8.45
C GLN A 89 1.83 2.41 -9.80
N LEU A 90 1.03 3.42 -10.18
CA LEU A 90 0.43 3.49 -11.51
C LEU A 90 1.51 3.53 -12.60
N HIS A 91 2.53 4.37 -12.43
CA HIS A 91 3.67 4.41 -13.34
C HIS A 91 4.32 3.04 -13.52
N ARG A 92 4.61 2.33 -12.43
CA ARG A 92 5.24 1.00 -12.48
C ARG A 92 4.35 -0.02 -13.19
N ALA A 93 3.05 0.01 -12.95
CA ALA A 93 2.12 -0.89 -13.62
C ALA A 93 2.04 -0.62 -15.13
N PHE A 94 2.07 0.66 -15.52
CA PHE A 94 2.13 1.04 -16.92
C PHE A 94 3.46 0.64 -17.56
N GLU A 95 4.60 0.92 -16.93
CA GLU A 95 5.90 0.46 -17.42
C GLU A 95 5.95 -1.06 -17.57
N ASP A 96 5.46 -1.79 -16.57
CA ASP A 96 5.37 -3.25 -16.61
C ASP A 96 4.57 -3.76 -17.80
N GLY A 97 3.42 -3.13 -18.07
CA GLY A 97 2.60 -3.43 -19.26
C GLY A 97 3.26 -3.11 -20.60
N HIS A 98 4.36 -2.36 -20.62
CA HIS A 98 5.13 -1.99 -21.82
C HIS A 98 6.44 -2.76 -21.98
N LYS A 99 6.91 -3.52 -20.98
CA LYS A 99 8.22 -4.23 -21.01
C LYS A 99 8.42 -5.11 -22.25
N HIS A 100 7.35 -5.68 -22.80
CA HIS A 100 7.41 -6.62 -23.93
C HIS A 100 6.75 -6.07 -25.21
N ARG A 101 6.37 -4.78 -25.24
CA ARG A 101 5.70 -4.18 -26.41
C ARG A 101 6.73 -3.54 -27.34
N THR A 102 6.65 -3.87 -28.63
CA THR A 102 7.50 -3.28 -29.69
C THR A 102 6.74 -2.23 -30.50
N ASN A 103 7.47 -1.45 -31.32
CA ASN A 103 7.01 -0.17 -31.89
C ASN A 103 5.69 -0.20 -32.70
N GLN A 104 5.25 -1.33 -33.25
CA GLN A 104 4.01 -1.38 -34.05
C GLN A 104 2.72 -1.40 -33.21
N ASP A 105 2.75 -1.97 -31.99
CA ASP A 105 1.60 -2.06 -31.06
C ASP A 105 2.02 -1.62 -29.65
N TRP A 106 2.67 -0.47 -29.57
CA TRP A 106 3.30 -0.02 -28.34
C TRP A 106 2.30 0.29 -27.23
N ARG A 107 1.06 0.69 -27.58
CA ARG A 107 0.02 1.05 -26.60
C ARG A 107 -0.65 -0.19 -26.01
N MET A 108 -1.05 -0.09 -24.74
CA MET A 108 -1.90 -1.08 -24.11
C MET A 108 -3.35 -0.95 -24.61
N SER A 109 -4.08 -2.07 -24.62
CA SER A 109 -5.53 -2.02 -24.84
C SER A 109 -6.23 -1.46 -23.61
N GLU A 110 -7.43 -0.91 -23.80
CA GLU A 110 -8.29 -0.40 -22.73
C GLU A 110 -8.50 -1.42 -21.61
N ALA A 111 -8.87 -2.66 -21.95
CA ALA A 111 -9.04 -3.73 -20.97
C ALA A 111 -7.76 -3.97 -20.13
N THR A 112 -6.57 -3.94 -20.76
CA THR A 112 -5.31 -4.09 -20.01
C THR A 112 -5.02 -2.89 -19.12
N ILE A 113 -5.40 -1.68 -19.53
CA ILE A 113 -5.22 -0.47 -18.72
C ILE A 113 -6.09 -0.57 -17.47
N ILE A 114 -7.39 -0.89 -17.63
CA ILE A 114 -8.34 -1.08 -16.53
C ILE A 114 -7.86 -2.18 -15.58
N ASP A 115 -7.49 -3.36 -16.09
CA ASP A 115 -7.00 -4.47 -15.26
C ASP A 115 -5.77 -4.05 -14.42
N LYS A 116 -4.85 -3.28 -15.02
CA LYS A 116 -3.63 -2.82 -14.35
C LYS A 116 -3.92 -1.78 -13.27
N THR A 117 -4.79 -0.80 -13.55
CA THR A 117 -5.13 0.25 -12.58
C THR A 117 -5.93 -0.33 -11.40
N GLU A 118 -6.90 -1.20 -11.66
CA GLU A 118 -7.64 -1.93 -10.63
C GLU A 118 -6.70 -2.76 -9.75
N GLN A 119 -5.75 -3.49 -10.38
CA GLN A 119 -4.74 -4.25 -9.66
C GLN A 119 -3.89 -3.34 -8.75
N VAL A 120 -3.45 -2.18 -9.26
CA VAL A 120 -2.65 -1.22 -8.47
C VAL A 120 -3.43 -0.74 -7.25
N CYS A 121 -4.71 -0.46 -7.37
CA CYS A 121 -5.55 0.05 -6.28
C CYS A 121 -5.93 -1.00 -5.21
N THR A 122 -5.19 -2.10 -5.11
CA THR A 122 -5.35 -3.12 -4.08
C THR A 122 -4.40 -2.91 -2.89
N TYR A 123 -4.82 -3.36 -1.70
CA TYR A 123 -4.06 -3.24 -0.46
C TYR A 123 -2.60 -3.74 -0.59
N GLN A 124 -2.40 -4.87 -1.28
CA GLN A 124 -1.11 -5.55 -1.40
C GLN A 124 -0.05 -4.68 -2.08
N ASN A 125 -0.45 -3.81 -3.02
CA ASN A 125 0.47 -2.90 -3.69
C ASN A 125 0.97 -1.75 -2.81
N PHE A 126 0.35 -1.58 -1.64
CA PHE A 126 0.68 -0.51 -0.70
C PHE A 126 1.25 -0.99 0.64
N GLU A 127 1.46 -2.29 0.84
CA GLU A 127 2.03 -2.85 2.08
C GLU A 127 3.44 -2.33 2.41
N LYS A 128 4.17 -1.93 1.36
CA LYS A 128 5.53 -1.37 1.46
C LYS A 128 5.54 0.13 1.72
N TYR A 129 4.40 0.74 2.05
CA TYR A 129 4.36 2.11 2.53
C TYR A 129 4.00 2.14 4.02
N GLY A 130 4.63 3.05 4.74
CA GLY A 130 4.46 3.19 6.18
C GLY A 130 4.67 4.62 6.63
N ILE A 131 4.28 4.92 7.86
CA ILE A 131 4.43 6.25 8.44
C ILE A 131 5.81 6.32 9.10
N SER A 132 6.54 7.39 8.91
CA SER A 132 7.84 7.65 9.54
C SER A 132 7.86 9.07 10.10
N SER A 133 8.71 9.36 11.08
CA SER A 133 8.87 10.73 11.58
C SER A 133 10.11 11.39 10.97
N TYR A 134 9.93 12.60 10.45
CA TYR A 134 10.98 13.43 9.86
C TYR A 134 10.80 14.88 10.29
N GLN A 135 11.85 15.47 10.85
CA GLN A 135 11.85 16.86 11.34
C GLN A 135 10.70 17.19 12.32
N GLY A 136 10.22 16.18 13.08
CA GLY A 136 9.13 16.35 14.03
C GLY A 136 7.72 16.16 13.45
N GLU A 137 7.60 15.86 12.16
CA GLU A 137 6.34 15.60 11.48
C GLU A 137 6.27 14.16 10.96
N ASN A 138 5.07 13.60 10.88
CA ASN A 138 4.86 12.29 10.29
C ASN A 138 4.73 12.39 8.78
N ARG A 139 5.49 11.55 8.08
CA ARG A 139 5.61 11.50 6.62
C ARG A 139 5.40 10.08 6.13
N LEU A 140 4.75 9.94 4.98
CA LEU A 140 4.60 8.63 4.35
C LEU A 140 5.93 8.26 3.66
N LYS A 141 6.45 7.09 4.01
CA LYS A 141 7.68 6.52 3.48
C LYS A 141 7.39 5.27 2.66
N GLY A 142 8.09 5.08 1.56
CA GLY A 142 8.00 3.85 0.77
C GLY A 142 8.59 3.98 -0.63
N PRO A 143 8.50 2.92 -1.45
CA PRO A 143 9.17 2.86 -2.75
C PRO A 143 8.83 4.03 -3.68
N GLY A 144 9.83 4.84 -4.07
CA GLY A 144 9.69 5.93 -5.06
C GLY A 144 9.12 7.24 -4.50
N ILE A 145 8.97 7.32 -3.18
CA ILE A 145 8.74 8.54 -2.42
C ILE A 145 9.71 8.59 -1.23
N PHE A 146 9.74 9.72 -0.51
CA PHE A 146 10.47 9.97 0.75
C PHE A 146 11.35 8.81 1.26
N ASP A 147 12.67 8.92 1.09
CA ASP A 147 13.65 7.84 1.33
C ASP A 147 14.67 8.16 2.45
N GLU A 148 14.30 9.07 3.37
CA GLU A 148 15.20 9.45 4.46
C GLU A 148 15.44 8.28 5.44
N PRO A 149 16.66 8.09 5.97
CA PRO A 149 16.93 7.07 6.97
C PRO A 149 16.03 7.20 8.21
N GLY A 150 15.45 6.09 8.66
CA GLY A 150 14.53 6.12 9.79
C GLY A 150 13.64 4.89 9.89
N LEU A 151 13.14 4.65 11.11
CA LEU A 151 12.10 3.66 11.37
C LEU A 151 10.77 4.12 10.77
N ALA A 152 10.07 3.19 10.14
CA ALA A 152 8.73 3.40 9.62
C ALA A 152 7.79 2.34 10.19
N GLN A 153 6.61 2.77 10.62
CA GLN A 153 5.52 1.87 10.96
C GLN A 153 4.81 1.44 9.68
N MET A 154 5.13 0.23 9.23
CA MET A 154 4.57 -0.39 8.04
C MET A 154 3.22 -1.06 8.36
N GLY A 155 2.36 -1.20 7.35
CA GLY A 155 1.07 -1.88 7.49
C GLY A 155 0.02 -1.04 8.23
N GLY A 156 -0.83 -1.70 9.04
CA GLY A 156 -1.96 -1.06 9.71
C GLY A 156 -3.01 -0.57 8.70
N LYS A 157 -3.53 0.65 8.92
CA LYS A 157 -4.54 1.26 8.04
C LYS A 157 -3.94 1.91 6.79
N THR A 158 -2.63 2.15 6.76
CA THR A 158 -1.97 2.90 5.69
C THR A 158 -2.16 2.29 4.30
N PRO A 159 -1.97 0.97 4.07
CA PRO A 159 -2.15 0.40 2.74
C PRO A 159 -3.62 0.45 2.29
N PHE A 160 -4.57 0.30 3.23
CA PHE A 160 -5.99 0.45 2.94
C PHE A 160 -6.35 1.88 2.55
N ARG A 161 -5.86 2.88 3.29
CA ARG A 161 -6.05 4.31 2.98
C ARG A 161 -5.51 4.67 1.58
N LEU A 162 -4.34 4.12 1.21
CA LEU A 162 -3.74 4.33 -0.11
C LEU A 162 -4.52 3.65 -1.22
N ALA A 163 -5.03 2.43 -0.99
CA ALA A 163 -5.91 1.74 -1.93
C ALA A 163 -7.21 2.52 -2.17
N GLN A 164 -7.83 3.07 -1.12
CA GLN A 164 -9.01 3.94 -1.24
C GLN A 164 -8.71 5.22 -2.01
N LEU A 165 -7.58 5.88 -1.70
CA LEU A 165 -7.14 7.07 -2.44
C LEU A 165 -6.90 6.75 -3.93
N CYS A 166 -6.29 5.61 -4.22
CA CYS A 166 -6.10 5.11 -5.58
C CYS A 166 -7.43 4.95 -6.31
N GLY A 167 -8.41 4.30 -5.68
CA GLY A 167 -9.76 4.16 -6.22
C GLY A 167 -10.41 5.51 -6.53
N ALA A 168 -10.25 6.51 -5.65
CA ALA A 168 -10.78 7.86 -5.88
C ALA A 168 -10.15 8.55 -7.11
N PHE A 169 -8.89 8.25 -7.46
CA PHE A 169 -8.31 8.77 -8.69
C PHE A 169 -8.91 8.14 -9.96
N MET A 170 -9.47 6.94 -9.87
CA MET A 170 -10.09 6.28 -11.04
C MET A 170 -11.34 7.03 -11.52
N ASP A 171 -11.93 7.89 -10.69
CA ASP A 171 -13.00 8.81 -11.10
C ASP A 171 -12.57 9.80 -12.20
N LEU A 172 -11.24 9.98 -12.42
CA LEU A 172 -10.68 10.76 -13.52
C LEU A 172 -10.65 10.03 -14.87
N ASP A 173 -11.09 8.76 -14.90
CA ASP A 173 -10.95 7.80 -16.02
C ASP A 173 -9.51 7.24 -16.19
N GLU A 174 -9.39 5.92 -16.14
CA GLU A 174 -8.15 5.16 -16.26
C GLU A 174 -7.41 5.45 -17.57
N MET A 175 -8.17 5.63 -18.65
CA MET A 175 -7.64 5.91 -19.99
C MET A 175 -7.05 7.32 -20.05
N VAL A 176 -7.67 8.29 -19.37
CA VAL A 176 -7.13 9.66 -19.28
C VAL A 176 -5.79 9.64 -18.55
N ILE A 177 -5.71 8.94 -17.42
CA ILE A 177 -4.46 8.80 -16.64
C ILE A 177 -3.36 8.14 -17.49
N TYR A 178 -3.70 7.04 -18.18
CA TYR A 178 -2.75 6.34 -19.05
C TYR A 178 -2.29 7.20 -20.23
N GLU A 179 -3.20 7.86 -20.94
CA GLU A 179 -2.86 8.72 -22.08
C GLU A 179 -1.99 9.90 -21.66
N TYR A 180 -2.27 10.50 -20.50
CA TYR A 180 -1.42 11.56 -19.95
C TYR A 180 -0.01 11.03 -19.71
N TRP A 181 0.15 9.89 -19.03
CA TRP A 181 1.46 9.27 -18.82
C TRP A 181 2.18 8.96 -20.14
N ALA A 182 1.46 8.40 -21.10
CA ALA A 182 2.00 7.96 -22.39
C ALA A 182 2.50 9.13 -23.25
N ARG A 183 1.82 10.28 -23.21
CA ARG A 183 2.19 11.50 -23.96
C ARG A 183 3.27 12.30 -23.27
N ASN A 184 3.34 12.26 -21.94
CA ASN A 184 4.26 13.06 -21.13
C ASN A 184 5.52 12.26 -20.72
N GLY A 185 6.14 11.60 -21.71
CA GLY A 185 7.45 10.98 -21.54
C GLY A 185 7.49 9.68 -20.72
N ARG A 186 6.33 9.12 -20.34
CA ARG A 186 6.23 7.84 -19.63
C ARG A 186 6.99 7.80 -18.30
N THR A 187 6.97 8.90 -17.56
CA THR A 187 7.69 9.02 -16.28
C THR A 187 6.74 9.02 -15.08
N SER A 188 7.22 8.61 -13.91
CA SER A 188 6.50 8.84 -12.65
C SER A 188 6.26 10.31 -12.36
N HIS A 189 7.18 11.19 -12.75
CA HIS A 189 7.04 12.63 -12.54
C HIS A 189 5.81 13.19 -13.26
N ALA A 190 5.55 12.76 -14.50
CA ALA A 190 4.36 13.16 -15.24
C ALA A 190 3.05 12.78 -14.51
N LEU A 191 2.97 11.58 -13.94
CA LEU A 191 1.80 11.17 -13.16
C LEU A 191 1.71 11.91 -11.82
N LYS A 192 2.83 12.21 -11.16
CA LYS A 192 2.84 13.01 -9.93
C LYS A 192 2.31 14.42 -10.21
N GLU A 193 2.72 15.05 -11.30
CA GLU A 193 2.23 16.38 -11.69
C GLU A 193 0.72 16.34 -11.96
N PHE A 194 0.29 15.42 -12.82
CA PHE A 194 -1.12 15.29 -13.19
C PHE A 194 -2.03 14.99 -12.00
N LEU A 195 -1.69 13.96 -11.21
CA LEU A 195 -2.54 13.49 -10.12
C LEU A 195 -2.47 14.38 -8.87
N CYS A 196 -1.29 14.93 -8.56
CA CYS A 196 -1.05 15.55 -7.26
C CYS A 196 -0.97 17.07 -7.28
N VAL A 197 -0.90 17.70 -8.46
CA VAL A 197 -0.86 19.16 -8.61
C VAL A 197 -2.01 19.63 -9.48
N GLU A 198 -2.18 19.05 -10.67
CA GLU A 198 -3.17 19.53 -11.65
C GLU A 198 -4.61 19.12 -11.28
N SER A 199 -4.83 17.82 -11.02
CA SER A 199 -6.19 17.29 -10.80
C SER A 199 -6.65 17.36 -9.35
N GLN A 200 -5.75 17.07 -8.40
CA GLN A 200 -5.99 17.21 -6.97
C GLN A 200 -4.92 18.14 -6.42
N ASP A 201 -5.29 19.22 -5.75
CA ASP A 201 -4.37 20.20 -5.14
C ASP A 201 -3.73 19.64 -3.84
N TYR A 202 -3.23 18.41 -3.91
CA TYR A 202 -2.65 17.69 -2.77
C TYR A 202 -1.21 18.10 -2.50
N CYS A 203 -0.47 18.45 -3.55
CA CYS A 203 0.86 19.00 -3.47
C CYS A 203 0.82 20.46 -3.94
N ARG A 204 1.26 21.39 -3.09
CA ARG A 204 1.46 22.78 -3.52
C ARG A 204 2.54 22.83 -4.60
N SER A 205 2.24 23.43 -5.75
CA SER A 205 3.26 23.69 -6.76
C SER A 205 4.31 24.66 -6.22
N SER A 206 5.58 24.48 -6.60
CA SER A 206 6.67 25.41 -6.24
C SER A 206 6.49 26.81 -6.84
N SER A 207 5.57 26.98 -7.78
CA SER A 207 5.21 28.27 -8.39
C SER A 207 4.16 29.06 -7.60
N ARG A 208 3.33 28.41 -6.76
CA ARG A 208 2.29 29.09 -5.97
C ARG A 208 2.79 29.73 -4.68
N SER A 209 3.96 29.34 -4.19
CA SER A 209 4.53 29.84 -2.92
C SER A 209 5.23 31.20 -3.01
N ARG A 210 5.24 31.86 -4.19
CA ARG A 210 5.86 33.19 -4.38
C ARG A 210 4.84 34.34 -4.40
N GLU A 211 3.54 34.07 -4.33
CA GLU A 211 2.50 35.11 -4.47
C GLU A 211 1.79 35.44 -3.14
N GLU A 212 2.28 34.91 -2.02
CA GLU A 212 1.82 35.24 -0.65
C GLU A 212 2.98 35.69 0.28
N LEU A 213 3.87 36.55 -0.23
CA LEU A 213 4.79 37.39 0.54
C LEU A 213 4.89 38.78 -0.10
#